data_AF-A0A846SSF1-F1
#
_entry.id   AF-A0A846SSF1-F1
#
_cell.length_a   1.000
_cell.length_b   1.000
_cell.length_c   1.000
_cell.angle_alpha   90.00
_cell.angle_beta   90.00
_cell.angle_gamma   90.00
#
_symmetry.space_group_name_H-M   'P 1'
#
loop_
_entity.id
_entity.type
_entity.pdbx_description
1 polymer ?
#
loop_
_entity_poly.entity_id
_entity_poly.type
_entity_poly.pdbx_seq_one_letter_code
_entity_poly.pdbx_strand_id
1 'polypeptide(L)'
;MRSAFLLVCVLASLVLLLAGCSKTTTYREVQPVPIDAPLPLPLEDGAPPPDVLVSKETLLRTLYDERLGVMRTLNVLYDRQANKSLSRSEQDLAYSEMLSVRERKDALTAQIEVLESDVRTLKVEREREARRTSLAQEIEELEDARAALRENVLDLGRRAQDVADEVLEAKDASLHEDLLESLRALRMDELRELEEMQEVIAALDKARGQLAELEDEDGM
;
A
#
# COMPACT_ATOMS: atom_id res chain seq x y z
N MET A 1 -30.80 46.79 28.15
CA MET A 1 -29.49 46.49 28.79
C MET A 1 -29.20 44.99 28.97
N ARG A 2 -30.04 44.05 28.52
CA ARG A 2 -29.75 42.60 28.60
C ARG A 2 -29.07 42.03 27.34
N SER A 3 -29.27 42.67 26.19
CA SER A 3 -28.70 42.28 24.90
C SER A 3 -27.21 42.59 24.74
N ALA A 4 -26.72 43.70 25.31
CA ALA A 4 -25.29 44.04 25.30
C ALA A 4 -24.44 43.07 26.15
N PHE A 5 -25.01 42.55 27.24
CA PHE A 5 -24.30 41.62 28.12
C PHE A 5 -24.07 40.25 27.47
N LEU A 6 -25.06 39.75 26.70
CA LEU A 6 -24.92 38.50 25.95
C LEU A 6 -23.87 38.61 24.84
N LEU A 7 -23.78 39.77 24.17
CA LEU A 7 -22.81 40.01 23.11
C LEU A 7 -21.38 40.08 23.66
N VAL A 8 -21.20 40.64 24.86
CA VAL A 8 -19.92 40.63 25.59
C VAL A 8 -19.53 39.22 26.03
N CYS A 9 -20.48 38.39 26.49
CA CYS A 9 -20.19 37.00 26.86
C CYS A 9 -19.79 36.15 25.65
N VAL A 10 -20.44 36.32 24.50
CA VAL A 10 -20.09 35.58 23.27
C VAL A 10 -18.72 36.02 22.74
N LEU A 11 -18.40 37.32 22.76
CA LEU A 11 -17.08 37.83 22.39
C LEU A 11 -15.98 37.36 23.36
N ALA A 12 -16.25 37.34 24.68
CA ALA A 12 -15.31 36.82 25.67
C ALA A 12 -15.04 35.32 25.49
N SER A 13 -16.05 34.55 25.10
CA SER A 13 -15.93 33.11 24.81
C SER A 13 -15.08 32.87 23.56
N LEU A 14 -15.24 33.70 22.52
CA LEU A 14 -14.47 33.63 21.27
C LEU A 14 -12.98 33.96 21.48
N VAL A 15 -12.67 34.95 22.33
CA VAL A 15 -11.29 35.33 22.66
C VAL A 15 -10.60 34.26 23.51
N LEU A 16 -11.32 33.59 24.42
CA LEU A 16 -10.78 32.46 25.19
C LEU A 16 -10.51 31.22 24.33
N LEU A 17 -11.30 30.99 23.27
CA LEU A 17 -11.04 29.91 22.30
C LEU A 17 -9.82 30.19 21.42
N LEU A 18 -9.56 31.46 21.07
CA LEU A 18 -8.40 31.87 20.27
C LEU A 18 -7.08 31.91 21.08
N ALA A 19 -7.16 32.08 22.41
CA ALA A 19 -5.98 32.12 23.29
C ALA A 19 -5.48 30.73 23.75
N GLY A 20 -6.19 29.64 23.42
CA GLY A 20 -5.95 28.29 23.92
C GLY A 20 -5.08 27.37 23.07
N CYS A 21 -4.35 27.88 22.08
CA CYS A 21 -3.47 27.06 21.23
C CYS A 21 -2.10 27.73 20.97
N SER A 22 -1.44 28.23 22.02
CA SER A 22 0.01 28.47 21.96
C SER A 22 0.75 27.19 22.34
N LYS A 23 0.97 26.29 21.36
CA LYS A 23 2.04 25.30 21.48
C LYS A 23 3.35 26.07 21.48
N THR A 24 4.11 25.97 22.57
CA THR A 24 5.48 26.45 22.69
C THR A 24 6.34 25.82 21.61
N THR A 25 6.60 26.56 20.53
CA THR A 25 7.61 26.25 19.53
C THR A 25 8.98 26.54 20.12
N THR A 26 9.65 25.52 20.62
CA THR A 26 11.10 25.52 20.78
C THR A 26 11.73 25.57 19.39
N TYR A 27 12.28 26.72 19.01
CA TYR A 27 13.17 26.84 17.86
C TYR A 27 14.40 25.98 18.11
N ARG A 28 14.46 24.81 17.46
CA ARG A 28 15.69 24.05 17.30
C ARG A 28 16.35 24.59 16.04
N GLU A 29 17.45 25.31 16.21
CA GLU A 29 18.39 25.63 15.13
C GLU A 29 18.68 24.34 14.36
N VAL A 30 18.16 24.24 13.13
CA VAL A 30 18.54 23.19 12.20
C VAL A 30 19.93 23.55 11.72
N GLN A 31 20.95 22.95 12.33
CA GLN A 31 22.29 22.93 11.75
C GLN A 31 22.19 22.32 10.35
N PRO A 32 22.79 22.94 9.31
CA PRO A 32 22.89 22.31 8.01
C PRO A 32 23.78 21.06 8.13
N VAL A 33 23.19 19.89 7.86
CA VAL A 33 23.94 18.64 7.75
C VAL A 33 24.86 18.76 6.53
N PRO A 34 26.18 18.54 6.67
CA PRO A 34 27.07 18.51 5.50
C PRO A 34 26.67 17.33 4.61
N ILE A 35 26.31 17.66 3.37
CA ILE A 35 26.20 16.75 2.23
C ILE A 35 27.61 16.20 2.00
N ASP A 36 27.86 14.95 2.40
CA ASP A 36 28.87 14.03 1.83
C ASP A 36 29.16 12.91 2.84
N ALA A 37 28.23 11.97 2.94
CA ALA A 37 28.54 10.60 3.35
C ALA A 37 27.57 9.69 2.60
N PRO A 38 28.04 8.75 1.75
CA PRO A 38 27.14 7.76 1.19
C PRO A 38 26.57 6.94 2.35
N LEU A 39 25.25 7.00 2.52
CA LEU A 39 24.52 6.12 3.42
C LEU A 39 24.85 4.68 3.02
N PRO A 40 25.37 3.84 3.94
CA PRO A 40 25.41 2.42 3.69
C PRO A 40 23.97 1.92 3.65
N LEU A 41 23.49 1.58 2.45
CA LEU A 41 22.22 0.88 2.23
C LEU A 41 22.24 -0.43 3.04
N PRO A 42 21.38 -0.63 4.04
CA PRO A 42 21.14 -1.95 4.59
C PRO A 42 20.22 -2.71 3.62
N LEU A 43 20.75 -3.82 3.10
CA LEU A 43 20.10 -5.05 2.63
C LEU A 43 18.91 -4.93 1.66
N GLU A 44 19.06 -5.61 0.52
CA GLU A 44 17.99 -5.90 -0.44
C GLU A 44 16.89 -6.76 0.22
N ASP A 45 15.93 -6.12 0.89
CA ASP A 45 14.58 -6.67 1.07
C ASP A 45 13.78 -6.38 -0.21
N GLY A 46 14.24 -6.98 -1.30
CA GLY A 46 13.51 -7.01 -2.56
C GLY A 46 12.66 -8.27 -2.61
N ALA A 47 11.41 -8.14 -3.08
CA ALA A 47 10.63 -9.32 -3.43
C ALA A 47 11.46 -10.24 -4.35
N PRO A 48 11.46 -11.55 -4.10
CA PRO A 48 12.28 -12.47 -4.86
C PRO A 48 11.96 -12.35 -6.35
N PRO A 49 12.98 -12.36 -7.23
CA PRO A 49 12.77 -12.08 -8.64
C PRO A 49 11.73 -13.05 -9.22
N PRO A 50 10.91 -12.60 -10.19
CA PRO A 50 9.80 -13.39 -10.75
C PRO A 50 10.23 -14.77 -11.26
N ASP A 51 11.49 -14.89 -11.66
CA ASP A 51 12.12 -16.14 -12.12
C ASP A 51 12.22 -17.22 -11.02
N VAL A 52 12.27 -16.83 -9.73
CA VAL A 52 12.35 -17.77 -8.60
C VAL A 52 11.01 -18.45 -8.35
N LEU A 53 9.90 -17.71 -8.40
CA LEU A 53 8.57 -18.30 -8.22
C LEU A 53 8.26 -19.27 -9.38
N VAL A 54 8.49 -18.83 -10.62
CA VAL A 54 8.22 -19.63 -11.82
C VAL A 54 9.08 -20.89 -11.84
N SER A 55 10.36 -20.80 -11.46
CA SER A 55 11.24 -21.97 -11.38
C SER A 55 10.80 -22.95 -10.29
N LYS A 56 10.40 -22.48 -9.10
CA LYS A 56 9.88 -23.34 -8.03
C LYS A 56 8.55 -24.00 -8.39
N GLU A 57 7.64 -23.30 -9.05
CA GLU A 57 6.39 -23.90 -9.56
C GLU A 57 6.64 -24.98 -10.62
N THR A 58 7.62 -24.74 -11.50
CA THR A 58 8.05 -25.73 -12.51
C THR A 58 8.67 -26.96 -11.86
N LEU A 59 9.49 -26.76 -10.83
CA LEU A 59 10.07 -27.83 -10.04
C LEU A 59 9.00 -28.64 -9.30
N LEU A 60 8.02 -27.98 -8.68
CA LEU A 60 6.85 -28.62 -8.06
C LEU A 60 6.12 -29.54 -9.03
N ARG A 61 5.83 -29.05 -10.24
CA ARG A 61 5.20 -29.85 -11.29
C ARG A 61 6.02 -31.10 -11.63
N THR A 62 7.34 -30.94 -11.76
CA THR A 62 8.26 -32.04 -12.03
C THR A 62 8.24 -33.09 -10.91
N LEU A 63 8.29 -32.65 -9.64
CA LEU A 63 8.23 -33.55 -8.49
C LEU A 63 6.89 -34.30 -8.39
N TYR A 64 5.76 -33.65 -8.73
CA TYR A 64 4.47 -34.34 -8.80
C TYR A 64 4.44 -35.42 -9.89
N ASP A 65 4.98 -35.11 -11.07
CA ASP A 65 5.07 -36.07 -12.18
C ASP A 65 5.97 -37.26 -11.81
N GLU A 66 7.11 -37.00 -11.15
CA GLU A 66 7.99 -38.06 -10.61
C GLU A 66 7.29 -38.91 -9.55
N ARG A 67 6.61 -38.29 -8.59
CA ARG A 67 5.85 -39.00 -7.54
C ARG A 67 4.74 -39.85 -8.14
N LEU A 68 4.06 -39.36 -9.17
CA LEU A 68 3.05 -40.12 -9.91
C LEU A 68 3.68 -41.34 -10.60
N GLY A 69 4.87 -41.18 -11.19
CA GLY A 69 5.66 -42.28 -11.75
C GLY A 69 6.00 -43.35 -10.69
N VAL A 70 6.48 -42.92 -9.53
CA VAL A 70 6.80 -43.81 -8.39
C VAL A 70 5.55 -44.56 -7.90
N MET A 71 4.41 -43.88 -7.78
CA MET A 71 3.14 -44.51 -7.40
C MET A 71 2.66 -45.54 -8.42
N ARG A 72 2.85 -45.29 -9.73
CA ARG A 72 2.55 -46.28 -10.79
C ARG A 72 3.43 -47.51 -10.66
N THR A 73 4.74 -47.33 -10.42
CA THR A 73 5.68 -48.44 -10.18
C THR A 73 5.29 -49.24 -8.93
N LEU A 74 4.92 -48.56 -7.86
CA LEU A 74 4.47 -49.18 -6.61
C LEU A 74 3.22 -50.06 -6.83
N ASN A 75 2.26 -49.58 -7.62
CA ASN A 75 1.06 -50.36 -7.98
C ASN A 75 1.41 -51.63 -8.76
N VAL A 76 2.31 -51.55 -9.74
CA VAL A 76 2.79 -52.73 -10.49
C VAL A 76 3.44 -53.76 -9.56
N LEU A 77 4.22 -53.29 -8.57
CA LEU A 77 4.85 -54.18 -7.60
C LEU A 77 3.82 -54.84 -6.65
N TYR A 78 2.78 -54.11 -6.23
CA TYR A 78 1.68 -54.69 -5.46
C TYR A 78 0.92 -55.77 -6.25
N ASP A 79 0.62 -55.50 -7.52
CA ASP A 79 -0.07 -56.46 -8.39
C ASP A 79 0.78 -57.72 -8.59
N ARG A 80 2.10 -57.55 -8.76
CA ARG A 80 3.06 -58.66 -8.82
C ARG A 80 3.07 -59.47 -7.53
N GLN A 81 3.07 -58.82 -6.37
CA GLN A 81 3.05 -59.49 -5.06
C GLN A 81 1.72 -60.24 -4.82
N ALA A 82 0.60 -59.76 -5.34
CA ALA A 82 -0.70 -60.40 -5.23
C ALA A 82 -0.80 -61.73 -6.02
N ASN A 83 0.07 -61.95 -7.00
CA ASN A 83 0.11 -63.19 -7.77
C ASN A 83 0.73 -64.34 -6.95
N LYS A 84 -0.09 -65.35 -6.63
CA LYS A 84 0.26 -66.50 -5.77
C LYS A 84 1.28 -67.48 -6.35
N SER A 85 1.82 -67.22 -7.55
CA SER A 85 2.76 -68.09 -8.28
C SER A 85 4.24 -67.78 -8.03
N LEU A 86 4.56 -66.75 -7.22
CA LEU A 86 5.94 -66.38 -6.92
C LEU A 86 6.60 -67.35 -5.92
N SER A 87 7.85 -67.71 -6.20
CA SER A 87 8.73 -68.38 -5.24
C SER A 87 9.11 -67.46 -4.07
N ARG A 88 9.62 -68.02 -2.96
CA ARG A 88 10.03 -67.23 -1.77
C ARG A 88 11.09 -66.19 -2.09
N SER A 89 12.12 -66.53 -2.86
CA SER A 89 13.17 -65.58 -3.25
C SER A 89 12.64 -64.45 -4.11
N GLU A 90 11.63 -64.71 -4.96
CA GLU A 90 10.99 -63.66 -5.76
C GLU A 90 10.08 -62.75 -4.92
N GLN A 91 9.46 -63.30 -3.87
CA GLN A 91 8.70 -62.50 -2.90
C GLN A 91 9.61 -61.58 -2.09
N ASP A 92 10.76 -62.08 -1.61
CA ASP A 92 11.73 -61.28 -0.86
C ASP A 92 12.32 -60.16 -1.72
N LEU A 93 12.64 -60.45 -2.99
CA LEU A 93 13.10 -59.44 -3.95
C LEU A 93 12.03 -58.38 -4.21
N ALA A 94 10.78 -58.78 -4.48
CA ALA A 94 9.68 -57.85 -4.72
C ALA A 94 9.39 -56.97 -3.48
N TYR A 95 9.50 -57.54 -2.28
CA TYR A 95 9.35 -56.78 -1.04
C TYR A 95 10.46 -55.74 -0.85
N SER A 96 11.72 -56.09 -1.15
CA SER A 96 12.84 -55.16 -1.11
C SER A 96 12.69 -54.02 -2.14
N GLU A 97 12.29 -54.34 -3.37
CA GLU A 97 11.98 -53.35 -4.40
C GLU A 97 10.87 -52.40 -3.92
N MET A 98 9.78 -52.94 -3.36
CA MET A 98 8.68 -52.14 -2.83
C MET A 98 9.12 -51.20 -1.70
N LEU A 99 9.98 -51.67 -0.78
CA LEU A 99 10.49 -50.84 0.31
C LEU A 99 11.25 -49.64 -0.25
N SER A 100 12.16 -49.87 -1.20
CA SER A 100 12.94 -48.79 -1.83
C SER A 100 12.06 -47.78 -2.59
N VAL A 101 11.00 -48.25 -3.24
CA VAL A 101 10.05 -47.40 -3.96
C VAL A 101 9.18 -46.59 -2.98
N ARG A 102 8.83 -47.15 -1.81
CA ARG A 102 8.16 -46.41 -0.72
C ARG A 102 9.05 -45.32 -0.16
N GLU A 103 10.30 -45.62 0.16
CA GLU A 103 11.26 -44.62 0.65
C GLU A 103 11.42 -43.46 -0.33
N ARG A 104 11.52 -43.76 -1.64
CA ARG A 104 11.56 -42.72 -2.67
C ARG A 104 10.26 -41.90 -2.74
N LYS A 105 9.10 -42.54 -2.61
CA LYS A 105 7.80 -41.84 -2.57
C LYS A 105 7.73 -40.88 -1.38
N ASP A 106 8.18 -41.33 -0.21
CA ASP A 106 8.13 -40.54 1.02
C ASP A 106 9.12 -39.36 0.94
N ALA A 107 10.31 -39.57 0.39
CA ALA A 107 11.28 -38.51 0.11
C ALA A 107 10.72 -37.45 -0.86
N LEU A 108 10.10 -37.86 -1.97
CA LEU A 108 9.44 -36.94 -2.90
C LEU A 108 8.28 -36.20 -2.25
N THR A 109 7.50 -36.87 -1.38
CA THR A 109 6.39 -36.25 -0.66
C THR A 109 6.90 -35.15 0.28
N ALA A 110 7.96 -35.41 1.04
CA ALA A 110 8.58 -34.40 1.90
C ALA A 110 9.12 -33.20 1.12
N GLN A 111 9.77 -33.44 -0.04
CA GLN A 111 10.26 -32.36 -0.90
C GLN A 111 9.13 -31.50 -1.47
N ILE A 112 8.03 -32.14 -1.89
CA ILE A 112 6.83 -31.44 -2.37
C ILE A 112 6.25 -30.57 -1.26
N GLU A 113 6.06 -31.08 -0.04
CA GLU A 113 5.47 -30.33 1.07
C GLU A 113 6.28 -29.06 1.40
N VAL A 114 7.61 -29.18 1.47
CA VAL A 114 8.49 -28.03 1.69
C VAL A 114 8.37 -27.03 0.55
N LEU A 115 8.43 -27.49 -0.70
CA LEU A 115 8.39 -26.61 -1.86
C LEU A 115 7.00 -25.95 -2.05
N GLU A 116 5.91 -26.63 -1.69
CA GLU A 116 4.57 -26.06 -1.65
C GLU A 116 4.48 -24.93 -0.63
N SER A 117 5.07 -25.12 0.56
CA SER A 117 5.14 -24.08 1.58
C SER A 117 5.89 -22.87 1.05
N ASP A 118 7.08 -23.09 0.48
CA ASP A 118 7.90 -22.04 -0.13
C ASP A 118 7.13 -21.25 -1.22
N VAL A 119 6.48 -21.96 -2.14
CA VAL A 119 5.72 -21.30 -3.23
C VAL A 119 4.54 -20.50 -2.68
N ARG A 120 3.87 -20.97 -1.62
CA ARG A 120 2.79 -20.20 -0.97
C ARG A 120 3.34 -18.92 -0.35
N THR A 121 4.44 -18.98 0.38
CA THR A 121 5.07 -17.80 0.98
C THR A 121 5.48 -16.80 -0.09
N LEU A 122 6.16 -17.25 -1.15
CA LEU A 122 6.59 -16.38 -2.26
C LEU A 122 5.41 -15.73 -3.00
N LYS A 123 4.27 -16.41 -3.11
CA LYS A 123 3.06 -15.82 -3.69
C LYS A 123 2.52 -14.68 -2.82
N VAL A 124 2.44 -14.90 -1.51
CA VAL A 124 1.98 -13.89 -0.57
C VAL A 124 2.92 -12.68 -0.59
N GLU A 125 4.23 -12.89 -0.54
CA GLU A 125 5.23 -11.81 -0.66
C GLU A 125 5.07 -11.01 -1.96
N ARG A 126 4.89 -11.70 -3.09
CA ARG A 126 4.68 -11.04 -4.38
C ARG A 126 3.38 -10.24 -4.43
N GLU A 127 2.29 -10.76 -3.88
CA GLU A 127 1.01 -10.05 -3.79
C GLU A 127 1.12 -8.82 -2.90
N ARG A 128 1.83 -8.93 -1.77
CA ARG A 128 2.13 -7.80 -0.86
C ARG A 128 2.97 -6.73 -1.56
N GLU A 129 4.03 -7.11 -2.27
CA GLU A 129 4.87 -6.17 -3.01
C GLU A 129 4.09 -5.47 -4.14
N ALA A 130 3.27 -6.22 -4.88
CA ALA A 130 2.37 -5.64 -5.88
C ALA A 130 1.38 -4.64 -5.25
N ARG A 131 0.90 -4.92 -4.03
CA ARG A 131 0.05 -4.00 -3.28
C ARG A 131 0.80 -2.74 -2.85
N ARG A 132 2.03 -2.86 -2.34
CA ARG A 132 2.89 -1.73 -1.95
C ARG A 132 3.18 -0.81 -3.12
N THR A 133 3.63 -1.39 -4.23
CA THR A 133 3.92 -0.63 -5.46
C THR A 133 2.69 0.09 -5.99
N SER A 134 1.51 -0.55 -5.95
CA SER A 134 0.24 0.10 -6.31
C SER A 134 -0.12 1.25 -5.37
N LEU A 135 0.06 1.09 -4.05
CA LEU A 135 -0.22 2.16 -3.08
C LEU A 135 0.78 3.32 -3.19
N ALA A 136 2.05 3.02 -3.47
CA ALA A 136 3.06 4.05 -3.69
C ALA A 136 2.73 4.90 -4.93
N GLN A 137 2.28 4.27 -6.02
CA GLN A 137 1.80 4.96 -7.22
C GLN A 137 0.54 5.80 -6.92
N GLU A 138 -0.43 5.24 -6.18
CA GLU A 138 -1.63 5.98 -5.78
C GLU A 138 -1.27 7.22 -4.93
N ILE A 139 -0.30 7.11 -4.01
CA ILE A 139 0.18 8.23 -3.21
C ILE A 139 0.82 9.30 -4.11
N GLU A 140 1.65 8.92 -5.07
CA GLU A 140 2.27 9.85 -6.03
C GLU A 140 1.20 10.61 -6.83
N GLU A 141 0.22 9.90 -7.40
CA GLU A 141 -0.90 10.50 -8.16
C GLU A 141 -1.72 11.48 -7.30
N LEU A 142 -1.99 11.11 -6.05
CA LEU A 142 -2.73 11.97 -5.12
C LEU A 142 -1.90 13.19 -4.65
N GLU A 143 -0.58 13.05 -4.52
CA GLU A 143 0.31 14.18 -4.22
C GLU A 143 0.34 15.18 -5.37
N ASP A 144 0.38 14.69 -6.61
CA ASP A 144 0.28 15.52 -7.82
C ASP A 144 -1.08 16.22 -7.91
N ALA A 145 -2.18 15.50 -7.67
CA ALA A 145 -3.52 16.08 -7.63
C ALA A 145 -3.64 17.18 -6.57
N ARG A 146 -3.07 16.96 -5.38
CA ARG A 146 -3.02 17.96 -4.32
C ARG A 146 -2.20 19.18 -4.72
N ALA A 147 -1.08 19.00 -5.40
CA ALA A 147 -0.25 20.11 -5.88
C ALA A 147 -1.00 20.96 -6.91
N ALA A 148 -1.71 20.32 -7.86
CA ALA A 148 -2.53 21.00 -8.85
C ALA A 148 -3.69 21.79 -8.21
N LEU A 149 -4.43 21.17 -7.28
CA LEU A 149 -5.51 21.86 -6.54
C LEU A 149 -4.97 23.06 -5.76
N ARG A 150 -3.76 22.94 -5.18
CA ARG A 150 -3.13 24.05 -4.46
C ARG A 150 -2.82 25.22 -5.39
N GLU A 151 -2.36 24.95 -6.60
CA GLU A 151 -2.14 25.98 -7.61
C GLU A 151 -3.45 26.66 -8.01
N ASN A 152 -4.51 25.89 -8.27
CA ASN A 152 -5.84 26.40 -8.60
C ASN A 152 -6.40 27.32 -7.51
N VAL A 153 -6.33 26.91 -6.24
CA VAL A 153 -6.80 27.70 -5.10
C VAL A 153 -6.01 29.02 -4.99
N LEU A 154 -4.69 28.98 -5.18
CA LEU A 154 -3.87 30.20 -5.15
C LEU A 154 -4.20 31.15 -6.30
N ASP A 155 -4.48 30.61 -7.49
CA ASP A 155 -4.89 31.40 -8.65
C ASP A 155 -6.29 32.02 -8.47
N LEU A 156 -7.26 31.26 -7.98
CA LEU A 156 -8.58 31.76 -7.60
C LEU A 156 -8.49 32.84 -6.54
N GLY A 157 -7.64 32.65 -5.52
CA GLY A 157 -7.40 33.63 -4.47
C GLY A 157 -6.82 34.95 -5.00
N ARG A 158 -5.92 34.90 -6.00
CA ARG A 158 -5.41 36.11 -6.68
C ARG A 158 -6.50 36.79 -7.49
N ARG A 159 -7.22 36.05 -8.33
CA ARG A 159 -8.34 36.59 -9.12
C ARG A 159 -9.41 37.24 -8.24
N ALA A 160 -9.73 36.62 -7.10
CA ALA A 160 -10.68 37.16 -6.14
C ALA A 160 -10.16 38.45 -5.48
N GLN A 161 -8.85 38.55 -5.24
CA GLN A 161 -8.23 39.77 -4.73
C GLN A 161 -8.27 40.89 -5.78
N ASP A 162 -7.93 40.59 -7.03
CA ASP A 162 -7.98 41.56 -8.14
C ASP A 162 -9.39 42.14 -8.31
N VAL A 163 -10.42 41.27 -8.30
CA VAL A 163 -11.83 41.71 -8.36
C VAL A 163 -12.22 42.50 -7.11
N ALA A 164 -11.74 42.13 -5.92
CA ALA A 164 -12.01 42.89 -4.70
C ALA A 164 -11.40 44.30 -4.74
N ASP A 165 -10.22 44.46 -5.33
CA ASP A 165 -9.60 45.76 -5.54
C ASP A 165 -10.41 46.59 -6.56
N GLU A 166 -10.89 45.98 -7.65
CA GLU A 166 -11.80 46.64 -8.61
C GLU A 166 -13.13 47.10 -7.97
N VAL A 167 -13.70 46.30 -7.05
CA VAL A 167 -14.91 46.66 -6.29
C VAL A 167 -14.70 47.93 -5.46
N LEU A 168 -13.51 48.11 -4.88
CA LEU A 168 -13.17 49.29 -4.06
C LEU A 168 -13.00 50.55 -4.92
N GLU A 169 -12.55 50.40 -6.15
CA GLU A 169 -12.34 51.51 -7.10
C GLU A 169 -13.62 51.87 -7.88
N ALA A 170 -14.60 50.97 -7.93
CA ALA A 170 -15.87 51.14 -8.63
C ALA A 170 -16.68 52.32 -8.06
N LYS A 171 -16.94 53.32 -8.90
CA LYS A 171 -17.80 54.48 -8.56
C LYS A 171 -19.24 54.32 -9.01
N ASP A 172 -19.47 53.47 -10.03
CA ASP A 172 -20.80 53.22 -10.59
C ASP A 172 -21.48 52.06 -9.84
N ALA A 173 -22.72 52.30 -9.40
CA ALA A 173 -23.46 51.34 -8.58
C ALA A 173 -23.79 50.02 -9.31
N SER A 174 -24.00 50.05 -10.63
CA SER A 174 -24.25 48.83 -11.40
C SER A 174 -23.00 47.99 -11.56
N LEU A 175 -21.86 48.60 -11.89
CA LEU A 175 -20.56 47.93 -11.99
C LEU A 175 -20.18 47.30 -10.65
N HIS A 176 -20.43 48.01 -9.55
CA HIS A 176 -20.14 47.53 -8.21
C HIS A 176 -20.91 46.24 -7.86
N GLU A 177 -22.21 46.16 -8.21
CA GLU A 177 -23.00 44.94 -7.96
C GLU A 177 -22.53 43.76 -8.83
N ASP A 178 -22.23 43.99 -10.11
CA ASP A 178 -21.72 42.96 -11.02
C ASP A 178 -20.36 42.39 -10.55
N LEU A 179 -19.48 43.26 -10.05
CA LEU A 179 -18.19 42.84 -9.48
C LEU A 179 -18.36 42.09 -8.14
N LEU A 180 -19.33 42.48 -7.30
CA LEU A 180 -19.65 41.74 -6.09
C LEU A 180 -20.20 40.34 -6.39
N GLU A 181 -21.02 40.18 -7.44
CA GLU A 181 -21.49 38.87 -7.89
C GLU A 181 -20.33 38.01 -8.42
N SER A 182 -19.45 38.59 -9.22
CA SER A 182 -18.23 37.92 -9.72
C SER A 182 -17.31 37.48 -8.57
N LEU A 183 -17.13 38.33 -7.56
CA LEU A 183 -16.36 38.00 -6.36
C LEU A 183 -16.99 36.83 -5.58
N ARG A 184 -18.33 36.83 -5.42
CA ARG A 184 -19.03 35.71 -4.77
C ARG A 184 -18.84 34.41 -5.54
N ALA A 185 -18.91 34.44 -6.87
CA ALA A 185 -18.67 33.27 -7.70
C ALA A 185 -17.25 32.72 -7.52
N LEU A 186 -16.22 33.59 -7.59
CA LEU A 186 -14.83 33.18 -7.36
C LEU A 186 -14.60 32.58 -5.97
N ARG A 187 -15.22 33.13 -4.92
CA ARG A 187 -15.13 32.58 -3.56
C ARG A 187 -15.84 31.24 -3.42
N MET A 188 -16.94 31.02 -4.13
CA MET A 188 -17.61 29.72 -4.16
C MET A 188 -16.77 28.67 -4.89
N ASP A 189 -16.14 29.04 -6.01
CA ASP A 189 -15.20 28.16 -6.72
C ASP A 189 -13.99 27.81 -5.84
N GLU A 190 -13.42 28.81 -5.14
CA GLU A 190 -12.31 28.60 -4.19
C GLU A 190 -12.70 27.62 -3.07
N LEU A 191 -13.89 27.75 -2.50
CA LEU A 191 -14.40 26.82 -1.49
C LEU A 191 -14.54 25.40 -2.04
N ARG A 192 -15.04 25.24 -3.27
CA ARG A 192 -15.16 23.92 -3.89
C ARG A 192 -13.80 23.26 -4.12
N GLU A 193 -12.82 23.98 -4.64
CA GLU A 193 -11.46 23.44 -4.84
C GLU A 193 -10.79 23.10 -3.49
N LEU A 194 -11.09 23.85 -2.42
CA LEU A 194 -10.64 23.52 -1.07
C LEU A 194 -11.33 22.27 -0.49
N GLU A 195 -12.61 22.06 -0.76
CA GLU A 195 -13.33 20.83 -0.40
C GLU A 195 -12.73 19.62 -1.13
N GLU A 196 -12.52 19.72 -2.45
CA GLU A 196 -11.84 18.68 -3.25
C GLU A 196 -10.42 18.40 -2.71
N MET A 197 -9.68 19.44 -2.32
CA MET A 197 -8.35 19.26 -1.71
C MET A 197 -8.41 18.52 -0.37
N GLN A 198 -9.44 18.75 0.45
CA GLN A 198 -9.62 18.01 1.71
C GLN A 198 -9.92 16.53 1.45
N GLU A 199 -10.70 16.21 0.42
CA GLU A 199 -10.95 14.82 0.01
C GLU A 199 -9.66 14.12 -0.45
N VAL A 200 -8.83 14.80 -1.25
CA VAL A 200 -7.51 14.29 -1.68
C VAL A 200 -6.59 14.07 -0.49
N ILE A 201 -6.55 14.99 0.48
CA ILE A 201 -5.75 14.83 1.71
C ILE A 201 -6.23 13.62 2.52
N ALA A 202 -7.54 13.44 2.68
CA ALA A 202 -8.09 12.29 3.39
C ALA A 202 -7.74 10.96 2.68
N ALA A 203 -7.76 10.94 1.34
CA ALA A 203 -7.33 9.80 0.54
C ALA A 203 -5.83 9.51 0.72
N LEU A 204 -4.97 10.54 0.71
CA LEU A 204 -3.54 10.43 0.98
C LEU A 204 -3.25 9.83 2.35
N ASP A 205 -3.90 10.34 3.40
CA ASP A 205 -3.71 9.85 4.76
C ASP A 205 -4.13 8.38 4.88
N LYS A 206 -5.21 7.99 4.19
CA LYS A 206 -5.65 6.61 4.12
C LYS A 206 -4.66 5.71 3.38
N ALA A 207 -4.18 6.12 2.20
CA ALA A 207 -3.23 5.36 1.40
C ALA A 207 -1.89 5.17 2.14
N ARG A 208 -1.38 6.24 2.79
CA ARG A 208 -0.19 6.19 3.64
C ARG A 208 -0.38 5.31 4.86
N GLY A 209 -1.55 5.35 5.49
CA GLY A 209 -1.89 4.45 6.60
C GLY A 209 -1.86 2.98 6.17
N GLN A 210 -2.46 2.66 5.02
CA GLN A 210 -2.44 1.31 4.46
C GLN A 210 -1.03 0.85 4.08
N LEU A 211 -0.20 1.75 3.56
CA LEU A 211 1.19 1.43 3.24
C LEU A 211 1.99 1.15 4.52
N ALA A 212 1.84 1.98 5.56
CA ALA A 212 2.49 1.77 6.85
C ALA A 212 2.06 0.45 7.51
N GLU A 213 0.77 0.10 7.47
CA GLU A 213 0.28 -1.20 7.97
C GLU A 213 0.95 -2.38 7.24
N LEU A 214 1.14 -2.28 5.92
CA LEU A 214 1.84 -3.31 5.15
C LEU A 214 3.34 -3.36 5.47
N GLU A 215 3.98 -2.24 5.77
CA GLU A 215 5.40 -2.19 6.19
C GLU A 215 5.60 -2.79 7.58
N ASP A 216 4.69 -2.50 8.52
CA ASP A 216 4.72 -3.05 9.88
C ASP A 216 4.49 -4.58 9.89
N GLU A 217 3.65 -5.10 8.99
CA GLU A 217 3.42 -6.54 8.83
C GLU A 217 4.65 -7.33 8.37
N ASP A 218 5.65 -6.68 7.77
CA ASP A 218 6.89 -7.32 7.35
C ASP A 218 8.03 -7.18 8.39
N GLY A 219 7.87 -6.28 9.37
CA GLY A 219 8.83 -6.08 10.46
C GLY A 219 8.64 -6.98 11.68
N MET A 220 7.59 -7.82 11.70
CA MET A 220 7.23 -8.75 12.78
C MET A 220 7.50 -10.22 12.41
#